data_AF-A0A9P8PZU2-F1
#
_entry.id   AF-A0A9P8PZU2-F1
#
_cell.length_a   1.000
_cell.length_b   1.000
_cell.length_c   1.000
_cell.angle_alpha   90.00
_cell.angle_beta   90.00
_cell.angle_gamma   90.00
#
_symmetry.space_group_name_H-M   'P 1'
#
loop_
_entity.id
_entity.type
_entity.pdbx_description
1 polymer ?
#
loop_
_entity_poly.entity_id
_entity_poly.type
_entity_poly.pdbx_seq_one_letter_code
_entity_poly.pdbx_strand_id
1 'polypeptide(L)'
;MYNTRTHTNCNCLQDNKHDIKNLITLVNINQLFSPLTQETSYNNSDTMADSDELFSLHQDFFTGNFESVSKTGLDEYSAESKPYALSYKIRSLLKLGQGSSVLPLIQSSSFSQDEKFTQAFTEYVKFYQTGSESPILENLIANSKEQWYVQQVGSLYLVALNHTEEAIKLLHNHTNSLESVLYLISLYIASGRLDLAEKELNVAANYSQDSIIYNIAEALVNSVKNGEQLRGVLYFYEELGHQYPSLTTKLGHFIINLQLKQFEEAEVTLAELQEMGVSSDADLISNEITLASLKGDQAKVDELREQLASINPDHKLLVDYQEKIQLFGEISEKYASHIQA
;
A
#
# COMPACT_ATOMS: atom_id res chain seq x y z
N MET A 1 40.40 -33.18 18.22
CA MET A 1 40.93 -32.71 19.53
C MET A 1 40.33 -31.34 19.84
N TYR A 2 40.45 -30.88 21.09
CA TYR A 2 39.92 -29.60 21.61
C TYR A 2 40.22 -28.39 20.69
N ASN A 3 39.37 -27.37 20.49
CA ASN A 3 38.32 -26.71 21.31
C ASN A 3 38.82 -25.71 22.38
N THR A 4 38.70 -24.42 22.06
CA THR A 4 38.62 -23.26 22.98
C THR A 4 37.75 -22.18 22.30
N ARG A 5 36.56 -21.83 22.83
CA ARG A 5 36.28 -20.77 23.85
C ARG A 5 36.33 -19.32 23.28
N THR A 6 35.48 -18.35 23.67
CA THR A 6 34.52 -18.20 24.81
C THR A 6 33.32 -17.29 24.46
N HIS A 7 32.16 -17.53 25.11
CA HIS A 7 31.12 -16.60 25.66
C HIS A 7 30.82 -15.22 24.99
N THR A 8 29.59 -14.67 25.01
CA THR A 8 28.67 -14.59 26.18
C THR A 8 27.19 -14.33 25.79
N ASN A 9 26.28 -14.73 26.69
CA ASN A 9 24.84 -14.42 26.91
C ASN A 9 24.23 -13.19 26.16
N CYS A 10 22.91 -13.13 25.89
CA CYS A 10 21.80 -13.55 26.77
C CYS A 10 20.48 -13.94 26.08
N ASN A 11 19.53 -14.50 26.85
CA ASN A 11 18.22 -14.98 26.40
C ASN A 11 17.12 -13.89 26.47
N CYS A 12 16.07 -13.99 25.66
CA CYS A 12 14.71 -14.45 26.05
C CYS A 12 13.64 -14.15 24.98
N LEU A 13 12.47 -14.80 25.11
CA LEU A 13 11.22 -14.63 24.32
C LEU A 13 11.34 -15.17 22.87
N GLN A 14 10.54 -16.12 22.34
CA GLN A 14 9.12 -16.48 22.48
C GLN A 14 8.18 -15.33 22.08
N ASP A 15 7.33 -15.42 21.06
CA ASP A 15 6.55 -16.59 20.62
C ASP A 15 6.43 -16.79 19.10
N ASN A 16 5.96 -17.98 18.70
CA ASN A 16 5.95 -18.50 17.33
C ASN A 16 4.51 -18.63 16.78
N LYS A 17 3.98 -17.68 15.95
CA LYS A 17 2.66 -17.84 15.27
C LYS A 17 2.20 -16.80 14.20
N HIS A 18 3.00 -16.34 13.24
CA HIS A 18 2.54 -15.32 12.25
C HIS A 18 2.70 -15.59 10.73
N ASP A 19 3.68 -16.39 10.30
CA ASP A 19 4.23 -16.34 8.92
C ASP A 19 3.43 -16.98 7.77
N ILE A 20 2.09 -16.97 7.82
CA ILE A 20 1.24 -17.38 6.66
C ILE A 20 0.14 -16.34 6.34
N LYS A 21 -0.23 -15.44 7.28
CA LYS A 21 -1.25 -14.41 7.00
C LYS A 21 -0.75 -13.20 6.20
N ASN A 22 0.55 -12.92 6.21
CA ASN A 22 1.09 -11.66 5.68
C ASN A 22 1.03 -11.56 4.14
N LEU A 23 1.29 -12.64 3.41
CA LEU A 23 1.40 -12.60 1.94
C LEU A 23 0.14 -12.07 1.25
N ILE A 24 -1.02 -12.65 1.57
CA ILE A 24 -2.30 -12.29 0.91
C ILE A 24 -2.96 -11.02 1.50
N THR A 25 -2.31 -10.44 2.50
CA THR A 25 -2.73 -9.21 3.19
C THR A 25 -2.07 -7.96 2.59
N LEU A 26 -0.85 -8.12 2.04
CA LEU A 26 0.01 -6.99 1.69
C LEU A 26 -0.23 -6.43 0.28
N VAL A 27 -0.73 -7.20 -0.68
CA VAL A 27 -0.82 -6.77 -2.09
C VAL A 27 -1.74 -5.56 -2.29
N ASN A 28 -2.87 -5.56 -1.58
CA ASN A 28 -3.90 -4.52 -1.68
C ASN A 28 -3.52 -3.27 -0.84
N ILE A 29 -2.78 -3.49 0.25
CA ILE A 29 -2.06 -2.41 0.95
C ILE A 29 -0.98 -1.83 0.05
N ASN A 30 -0.23 -2.65 -0.68
CA ASN A 30 0.80 -2.21 -1.61
C ASN A 30 0.22 -1.33 -2.72
N GLN A 31 -0.97 -1.59 -3.27
CA GLN A 31 -1.52 -0.64 -4.26
C GLN A 31 -1.87 0.75 -3.67
N LEU A 32 -2.12 0.82 -2.35
CA LEU A 32 -2.30 2.07 -1.59
C LEU A 32 -0.96 2.68 -1.09
N PHE A 33 0.04 1.87 -0.72
CA PHE A 33 1.26 2.25 0.03
C PHE A 33 2.59 1.98 -0.67
N SER A 34 2.65 1.04 -1.62
CA SER A 34 3.87 0.55 -2.28
C SER A 34 4.60 1.67 -3.00
N PRO A 35 5.89 1.88 -2.67
CA PRO A 35 6.83 2.39 -3.62
C PRO A 35 7.36 1.21 -4.48
N LEU A 36 7.18 1.31 -5.80
CA LEU A 36 8.34 0.98 -6.64
C LEU A 36 9.48 1.88 -6.13
N THR A 37 10.64 1.30 -5.83
CA THR A 37 11.68 1.90 -4.97
C THR A 37 11.86 3.41 -5.23
N GLN A 38 11.62 4.22 -4.19
CA GLN A 38 11.46 5.69 -4.15
C GLN A 38 10.06 6.26 -4.54
N GLU A 39 9.30 6.95 -3.67
CA GLU A 39 8.97 6.77 -2.23
C GLU A 39 7.80 7.70 -1.82
N THR A 40 6.68 7.17 -1.32
CA THR A 40 5.29 7.65 -1.58
C THR A 40 4.65 8.73 -0.64
N SER A 41 3.45 9.22 -1.00
CA SER A 41 2.84 10.58 -0.76
C SER A 41 1.78 10.76 0.36
N TYR A 42 1.06 11.90 0.40
CA TYR A 42 -0.42 12.06 0.54
C TYR A 42 -0.97 13.26 1.40
N ASN A 43 -2.13 13.15 2.11
CA ASN A 43 -3.01 14.31 2.48
C ASN A 43 -3.55 14.36 3.95
N ASN A 44 -4.87 14.55 4.20
CA ASN A 44 -5.63 14.32 5.46
C ASN A 44 -5.44 15.33 6.63
N SER A 45 -6.39 16.04 7.28
CA SER A 45 -7.88 16.12 7.26
C SER A 45 -8.49 17.53 7.18
N ASP A 46 -9.30 17.74 6.13
CA ASP A 46 -10.45 18.65 6.09
C ASP A 46 -11.71 17.76 5.95
N THR A 47 -12.84 18.16 6.53
CA THR A 47 -14.10 17.38 6.51
C THR A 47 -14.99 17.67 5.30
N MET A 48 -14.40 17.92 4.12
CA MET A 48 -15.12 18.29 2.89
C MET A 48 -14.80 17.37 1.69
N ALA A 49 -14.12 16.24 1.93
CA ALA A 49 -13.67 15.33 0.88
C ALA A 49 -14.82 14.62 0.13
N ASP A 50 -15.88 14.17 0.83
CA ASP A 50 -17.10 13.63 0.20
C ASP A 50 -17.99 14.78 -0.33
N SER A 51 -17.47 15.58 -1.26
CA SER A 51 -18.28 16.48 -2.09
C SER A 51 -18.67 15.77 -3.39
N ASP A 52 -19.89 16.02 -3.90
CA ASP A 52 -20.35 15.49 -5.20
C ASP A 52 -19.39 15.82 -6.35
N GLU A 53 -18.63 16.91 -6.19
CA GLU A 53 -17.62 17.42 -7.12
C GLU A 53 -16.33 16.56 -7.15
N LEU A 54 -15.95 15.94 -6.02
CA LEU A 54 -14.80 15.04 -5.91
C LEU A 54 -15.15 13.57 -6.17
N PHE A 55 -16.43 13.20 -6.19
CA PHE A 55 -16.91 11.82 -6.30
C PHE A 55 -16.28 11.02 -7.46
N SER A 56 -16.32 11.56 -8.69
CA SER A 56 -15.73 10.89 -9.86
C SER A 56 -14.20 10.80 -9.78
N LEU A 57 -13.55 11.79 -9.17
CA LEU A 57 -12.10 11.83 -8.96
C LEU A 57 -11.66 10.79 -7.93
N HIS A 58 -12.48 10.56 -6.89
CA HIS A 58 -12.28 9.46 -5.94
C HIS A 58 -12.48 8.10 -6.62
N GLN A 59 -13.53 7.93 -7.43
CA GLN A 59 -13.72 6.70 -8.20
C GLN A 59 -12.50 6.41 -9.08
N ASP A 60 -12.07 7.35 -9.92
CA ASP A 60 -10.90 7.17 -10.78
C ASP A 60 -9.59 6.95 -9.98
N PHE A 61 -9.33 7.71 -8.91
CA PHE A 61 -8.08 7.54 -8.16
C PHE A 61 -8.01 6.18 -7.44
N PHE A 62 -9.03 5.82 -6.66
CA PHE A 62 -8.98 4.64 -5.81
C PHE A 62 -9.24 3.33 -6.58
N THR A 63 -9.81 3.39 -7.79
CA THR A 63 -9.81 2.26 -8.73
C THR A 63 -8.55 2.20 -9.60
N GLY A 64 -7.60 3.12 -9.47
CA GLY A 64 -6.31 3.07 -10.17
C GLY A 64 -6.29 3.66 -11.59
N ASN A 65 -7.32 4.40 -11.99
CA ASN A 65 -7.37 5.14 -13.26
C ASN A 65 -6.54 6.45 -13.21
N PHE A 66 -5.26 6.34 -12.82
CA PHE A 66 -4.35 7.47 -12.65
C PHE A 66 -4.18 8.30 -13.94
N GLU A 67 -4.35 7.69 -15.11
CA GLU A 67 -4.34 8.36 -16.42
C GLU A 67 -5.53 9.30 -16.65
N SER A 68 -6.69 9.09 -16.00
CA SER A 68 -7.80 10.04 -16.01
C SER A 68 -7.50 11.21 -15.06
N VAL A 69 -7.18 10.88 -13.80
CA VAL A 69 -6.88 11.84 -12.73
C VAL A 69 -5.73 12.80 -13.08
N SER A 70 -4.71 12.34 -13.82
CA SER A 70 -3.61 13.20 -14.26
C SER A 70 -4.04 14.24 -15.30
N LYS A 71 -5.15 14.02 -16.02
CA LYS A 71 -5.66 14.90 -17.08
C LYS A 71 -6.71 15.90 -16.56
N THR A 72 -7.38 15.61 -15.45
CA THR A 72 -8.39 16.45 -14.76
C THR A 72 -8.09 17.96 -14.78
N GLY A 73 -9.10 18.76 -15.15
CA GLY A 73 -9.02 20.22 -15.19
C GLY A 73 -9.23 20.85 -13.82
N LEU A 74 -8.18 21.42 -13.22
CA LEU A 74 -8.27 21.98 -11.86
C LEU A 74 -9.17 23.22 -11.76
N ASP A 75 -9.47 23.90 -12.86
CA ASP A 75 -10.37 25.06 -12.87
C ASP A 75 -11.86 24.73 -12.93
N GLU A 76 -12.21 23.45 -13.05
CA GLU A 76 -13.59 22.95 -12.93
C GLU A 76 -14.03 22.81 -11.46
N TYR A 77 -13.10 22.88 -10.51
CA TYR A 77 -13.33 22.70 -9.07
C TYR A 77 -13.50 24.03 -8.32
N SER A 78 -14.40 24.02 -7.33
CA SER A 78 -14.55 25.00 -6.26
C SER A 78 -13.23 25.34 -5.55
N ALA A 79 -13.15 26.50 -4.87
CA ALA A 79 -11.94 26.92 -4.17
C ALA A 79 -11.57 25.96 -3.03
N GLU A 80 -12.57 25.27 -2.49
CA GLU A 80 -12.52 24.32 -1.40
C GLU A 80 -12.08 22.91 -1.87
N SER A 81 -12.62 22.40 -2.98
CA SER A 81 -12.21 21.10 -3.54
C SER A 81 -10.91 21.15 -4.34
N LYS A 82 -10.55 22.30 -4.93
CA LYS A 82 -9.40 22.43 -5.83
C LYS A 82 -8.05 21.99 -5.23
N PRO A 83 -7.73 22.26 -3.94
CA PRO A 83 -6.56 21.70 -3.28
C PRO A 83 -6.54 20.15 -3.25
N TYR A 84 -7.68 19.49 -3.02
CA TYR A 84 -7.82 18.02 -3.13
C TYR A 84 -7.65 17.53 -4.56
N ALA A 85 -8.29 18.20 -5.54
CA ALA A 85 -8.15 17.82 -6.94
C ALA A 85 -6.68 17.92 -7.40
N LEU A 86 -5.96 18.96 -6.95
CA LEU A 86 -4.52 19.11 -7.16
C LEU A 86 -3.72 18.00 -6.48
N SER A 87 -4.06 17.59 -5.26
CA SER A 87 -3.34 16.48 -4.61
C SER A 87 -3.49 15.18 -5.39
N TYR A 88 -4.72 14.75 -5.70
CA TYR A 88 -4.96 13.53 -6.48
C TYR A 88 -4.24 13.56 -7.84
N LYS A 89 -4.23 14.72 -8.52
CA LYS A 89 -3.47 14.93 -9.76
C LYS A 89 -1.96 14.80 -9.57
N ILE A 90 -1.38 15.39 -8.52
CA ILE A 90 0.04 15.21 -8.13
C ILE A 90 0.36 13.73 -7.92
N ARG A 91 -0.44 13.04 -7.09
CA ARG A 91 -0.26 11.64 -6.71
C ARG A 91 -0.30 10.71 -7.92
N SER A 92 -1.25 10.93 -8.83
CA SER A 92 -1.37 10.18 -10.08
C SER A 92 -0.21 10.43 -11.04
N LEU A 93 0.26 11.67 -11.16
CA LEU A 93 1.46 11.97 -11.97
C LEU A 93 2.71 11.27 -11.43
N LEU A 94 2.85 11.11 -10.12
CA LEU A 94 3.95 10.33 -9.52
C LEU A 94 3.80 8.83 -9.80
N LYS A 95 2.62 8.23 -9.56
CA LYS A 95 2.33 6.82 -9.87
C LYS A 95 2.48 6.48 -11.37
N LEU A 96 2.32 7.45 -12.26
CA LEU A 96 2.58 7.32 -13.71
C LEU A 96 4.06 7.56 -14.11
N GLY A 97 4.97 7.77 -13.15
CA GLY A 97 6.39 8.08 -13.41
C GLY A 97 6.65 9.50 -13.96
N GLN A 98 5.63 10.36 -14.04
CA GLN A 98 5.68 11.70 -14.64
C GLN A 98 6.14 12.79 -13.66
N GLY A 99 6.90 12.43 -12.63
CA GLY A 99 7.27 13.32 -11.51
C GLY A 99 7.97 14.62 -11.89
N SER A 100 8.69 14.65 -13.02
CA SER A 100 9.33 15.87 -13.55
C SER A 100 8.33 16.99 -13.89
N SER A 101 7.05 16.66 -14.16
CA SER A 101 5.98 17.63 -14.39
C SER A 101 5.41 18.24 -13.11
N VAL A 102 5.64 17.60 -11.96
CA VAL A 102 4.90 17.84 -10.71
C VAL A 102 5.39 19.08 -9.97
N LEU A 103 6.71 19.31 -9.88
CA LEU A 103 7.24 20.53 -9.25
C LEU A 103 6.84 21.81 -10.01
N PRO A 104 6.90 21.87 -11.36
CA PRO A 104 6.33 23.00 -12.11
C PRO A 104 4.82 23.18 -11.88
N LEU A 105 4.04 22.10 -11.76
CA LEU A 105 2.61 22.17 -11.45
C LEU A 105 2.38 22.81 -10.06
N ILE A 106 3.12 22.39 -9.04
CA ILE A 106 3.03 22.96 -7.67
C ILE A 106 3.50 24.43 -7.62
N GLN A 107 4.47 24.83 -8.43
CA GLN A 107 5.00 26.20 -8.45
C GLN A 107 4.20 27.19 -9.29
N SER A 108 3.50 26.71 -10.33
CA SER A 108 2.63 27.54 -11.19
C SER A 108 1.19 27.62 -10.70
N SER A 109 0.82 26.82 -9.71
CA SER A 109 -0.56 26.74 -9.21
C SER A 109 -0.86 27.78 -8.13
N SER A 110 -1.60 28.82 -8.51
CA SER A 110 -2.35 29.68 -7.58
C SER A 110 -3.56 28.95 -6.94
N PHE A 111 -3.49 27.63 -6.81
CA PHE A 111 -4.62 26.75 -6.47
C PHE A 111 -4.70 26.41 -4.98
N SER A 112 -3.65 26.67 -4.20
CA SER A 112 -3.68 26.69 -2.73
C SER A 112 -3.28 28.07 -2.23
N GLN A 113 -4.11 28.70 -1.38
CA GLN A 113 -3.71 29.94 -0.66
C GLN A 113 -2.84 29.64 0.57
N ASP A 114 -2.76 28.37 1.01
CA ASP A 114 -1.89 27.95 2.10
C ASP A 114 -0.48 27.62 1.57
N GLU A 115 0.51 28.41 1.99
CA GLU A 115 1.92 28.18 1.66
C GLU A 115 2.43 26.81 2.18
N LYS A 116 1.90 26.32 3.31
CA LYS A 116 2.31 25.04 3.88
C LYS A 116 1.86 23.85 3.04
N PHE A 117 0.73 23.94 2.34
CA PHE A 117 0.32 22.93 1.35
C PHE A 117 1.38 22.84 0.23
N THR A 118 1.76 24.01 -0.31
CA THR A 118 2.77 24.10 -1.38
C THR A 118 4.13 23.59 -0.91
N GLN A 119 4.54 23.92 0.33
CA GLN A 119 5.76 23.41 0.95
C GLN A 119 5.69 21.88 1.15
N ALA A 120 4.66 21.37 1.81
CA ALA A 120 4.49 19.94 2.09
C ALA A 120 4.58 19.09 0.83
N PHE A 121 3.84 19.45 -0.23
CA PHE A 121 3.90 18.75 -1.51
C PHE A 121 5.22 18.95 -2.24
N THR A 122 5.83 20.14 -2.20
CA THR A 122 7.15 20.37 -2.82
C THR A 122 8.23 19.51 -2.19
N GLU A 123 8.27 19.44 -0.87
CA GLU A 123 9.27 18.67 -0.12
C GLU A 123 9.07 17.17 -0.27
N TYR A 124 7.82 16.71 -0.16
CA TYR A 124 7.51 15.33 -0.43
C TYR A 124 7.83 14.91 -1.89
N VAL A 125 7.54 15.74 -2.89
CA VAL A 125 7.86 15.39 -4.30
C VAL A 125 9.37 15.32 -4.53
N LYS A 126 10.18 16.08 -3.79
CA LYS A 126 11.65 15.88 -3.77
C LYS A 126 12.01 14.55 -3.13
N PHE A 127 11.41 14.21 -1.99
CA PHE A 127 11.62 12.92 -1.31
C PHE A 127 11.31 11.74 -2.26
N TYR A 128 10.14 11.71 -2.90
CA TYR A 128 9.79 10.68 -3.90
C TYR A 128 10.81 10.55 -5.04
N GLN A 129 11.46 11.64 -5.43
CA GLN A 129 12.43 11.67 -6.53
C GLN A 129 13.86 11.36 -6.11
N THR A 130 14.15 11.21 -4.82
CA THR A 130 15.54 11.17 -4.30
C THR A 130 15.79 10.28 -3.09
N GLY A 131 14.75 9.82 -2.38
CA GLY A 131 14.86 9.17 -1.07
C GLY A 131 15.49 10.05 0.02
N SER A 132 15.60 11.38 -0.20
CA SER A 132 16.29 12.30 0.71
C SER A 132 15.33 12.90 1.74
N GLU A 133 15.62 12.66 3.02
CA GLU A 133 14.92 13.24 4.17
C GLU A 133 14.73 14.76 4.04
N SER A 134 13.55 15.27 4.41
CA SER A 134 13.23 16.70 4.43
C SER A 134 12.93 17.20 5.84
N PRO A 135 13.87 17.93 6.47
CA PRO A 135 13.65 18.61 7.76
C PRO A 135 12.51 19.64 7.73
N ILE A 136 12.07 20.09 6.55
CA ILE A 136 10.91 20.97 6.39
C ILE A 136 9.62 20.16 6.54
N LEU A 137 9.53 18.99 5.91
CA LEU A 137 8.38 18.09 6.07
C LEU A 137 8.27 17.56 7.51
N GLU A 138 9.39 17.23 8.15
CA GLU A 138 9.44 16.88 9.58
C GLU A 138 8.96 18.03 10.49
N ASN A 139 9.35 19.27 10.17
CA ASN A 139 8.86 20.43 10.92
C ASN A 139 7.34 20.60 10.78
N LEU A 140 6.80 20.36 9.59
CA LEU A 140 5.35 20.38 9.34
C LEU A 140 4.63 19.25 10.07
N ILE A 141 5.17 18.01 10.07
CA ILE A 141 4.68 16.87 10.85
C ILE A 141 4.58 17.24 12.34
N ALA A 142 5.66 17.79 12.91
CA ALA A 142 5.71 18.12 14.33
C ALA A 142 4.79 19.30 14.73
N ASN A 143 4.65 20.33 13.88
CA ASN A 143 4.02 21.61 14.24
C ASN A 143 2.68 21.88 13.52
N SER A 144 2.19 20.99 12.67
CA SER A 144 0.96 21.17 11.89
C SER A 144 0.19 19.87 11.64
N LYS A 145 0.31 18.90 12.55
CA LYS A 145 -0.32 17.56 12.51
C LYS A 145 -1.84 17.50 12.29
N GLU A 146 -2.58 18.60 12.44
CA GLU A 146 -4.02 18.66 12.14
C GLU A 146 -4.32 18.86 10.63
N GLN A 147 -3.36 19.38 9.87
CA GLN A 147 -3.59 20.00 8.55
C GLN A 147 -3.64 19.03 7.38
N TRP A 148 -4.49 19.31 6.38
CA TRP A 148 -4.86 18.34 5.33
C TRP A 148 -3.84 18.02 4.23
N TYR A 149 -2.66 18.59 4.34
CA TYR A 149 -1.48 18.16 3.59
C TYR A 149 -0.49 17.42 4.51
N VAL A 150 -0.50 17.64 5.83
CA VAL A 150 0.51 17.08 6.73
C VAL A 150 0.26 15.62 7.05
N GLN A 151 -0.97 15.19 7.37
CA GLN A 151 -1.12 13.89 8.05
C GLN A 151 -0.63 12.71 7.24
N GLN A 152 -0.79 12.74 5.91
CA GLN A 152 -0.46 11.60 5.07
C GLN A 152 0.64 11.75 4.00
N VAL A 153 1.12 12.95 3.55
CA VAL A 153 2.54 13.02 3.09
C VAL A 153 3.45 12.76 4.27
N GLY A 154 3.09 13.25 5.46
CA GLY A 154 3.76 12.83 6.68
C GLY A 154 3.62 11.33 6.93
N SER A 155 2.43 10.73 6.76
CA SER A 155 2.27 9.27 6.96
C SER A 155 3.16 8.45 6.04
N LEU A 156 3.26 8.72 4.73
CA LEU A 156 4.10 7.89 3.87
C LEU A 156 5.55 8.29 3.83
N TYR A 157 5.90 9.56 4.07
CA TYR A 157 7.27 9.92 4.44
C TYR A 157 7.74 9.09 5.64
N LEU A 158 6.91 9.00 6.69
CA LEU A 158 7.19 8.18 7.86
C LEU A 158 7.16 6.67 7.55
N VAL A 159 6.21 6.15 6.76
CA VAL A 159 6.15 4.71 6.42
C VAL A 159 7.31 4.27 5.53
N ALA A 160 7.71 5.10 4.56
CA ALA A 160 8.90 4.87 3.72
C ALA A 160 10.18 4.85 4.58
N LEU A 161 10.32 5.80 5.50
CA LEU A 161 11.37 5.79 6.53
C LEU A 161 11.14 4.73 7.64
N ASN A 162 10.20 3.80 7.47
CA ASN A 162 9.86 2.70 8.38
C ASN A 162 9.36 3.13 9.79
N HIS A 163 9.05 4.41 9.99
CA HIS A 163 8.49 5.03 11.20
C HIS A 163 6.96 4.83 11.32
N THR A 164 6.47 3.60 11.09
CA THR A 164 5.03 3.27 11.02
C THR A 164 4.21 3.67 12.25
N GLU A 165 4.76 3.52 13.47
CA GLU A 165 4.07 3.95 14.70
C GLU A 165 3.96 5.47 14.84
N GLU A 166 4.73 6.25 14.08
CA GLU A 166 4.60 7.71 14.03
C GLU A 166 3.59 8.14 12.96
N ALA A 167 3.56 7.45 11.82
CA ALA A 167 2.51 7.59 10.81
C ALA A 167 1.12 7.36 11.40
N ILE A 168 0.93 6.32 12.22
CA ILE A 168 -0.34 6.04 12.91
C ILE A 168 -0.70 7.16 13.90
N LYS A 169 0.24 7.64 14.72
CA LYS A 169 0.01 8.76 15.66
C LYS A 169 -0.33 10.07 14.94
N LEU A 170 0.21 10.27 13.74
CA LEU A 170 -0.06 11.43 12.90
C LEU A 170 -1.45 11.34 12.27
N LEU A 171 -1.80 10.20 11.68
CA LEU A 171 -3.12 9.94 11.10
C LEU A 171 -4.25 10.00 12.14
N HIS A 172 -3.99 9.63 13.40
CA HIS A 172 -4.95 9.74 14.51
C HIS A 172 -5.47 11.16 14.81
N ASN A 173 -4.87 12.21 14.22
CA ASN A 173 -5.36 13.57 14.32
C ASN A 173 -6.42 13.90 13.24
N HIS A 174 -6.86 12.90 12.45
CA HIS A 174 -7.83 13.14 11.39
C HIS A 174 -9.20 13.55 11.95
N THR A 175 -9.79 14.55 11.32
CA THR A 175 -11.21 14.87 11.49
C THR A 175 -11.99 14.19 10.37
N ASN A 176 -12.67 13.08 10.68
CA ASN A 176 -13.55 12.26 9.83
C ASN A 176 -13.08 11.96 8.39
N SER A 177 -11.77 11.97 8.10
CA SER A 177 -11.31 11.88 6.72
C SER A 177 -11.09 10.44 6.28
N LEU A 178 -11.88 9.98 5.30
CA LEU A 178 -11.93 8.57 4.88
C LEU A 178 -10.61 8.03 4.37
N GLU A 179 -9.80 8.86 3.74
CA GLU A 179 -8.49 8.41 3.29
C GLU A 179 -7.53 8.22 4.48
N SER A 180 -7.59 9.06 5.52
CA SER A 180 -6.83 8.85 6.75
C SER A 180 -7.29 7.58 7.48
N VAL A 181 -8.61 7.29 7.45
CA VAL A 181 -9.22 6.04 7.94
C VAL A 181 -8.72 4.83 7.16
N LEU A 182 -8.78 4.86 5.82
CA LEU A 182 -8.31 3.79 4.93
C LEU A 182 -6.84 3.48 5.19
N TYR A 183 -6.05 4.50 5.52
CA TYR A 183 -4.63 4.37 5.77
C TYR A 183 -4.34 3.84 7.18
N LEU A 184 -5.06 4.29 8.21
CA LEU A 184 -5.01 3.68 9.53
C LEU A 184 -5.37 2.18 9.46
N ILE A 185 -6.46 1.85 8.77
CA ILE A 185 -6.89 0.47 8.51
C ILE A 185 -5.76 -0.34 7.86
N SER A 186 -5.14 0.18 6.80
CA SER A 186 -4.02 -0.47 6.11
C SER A 186 -2.79 -0.65 7.01
N LEU A 187 -2.40 0.36 7.80
CA LEU A 187 -1.24 0.28 8.70
C LEU A 187 -1.50 -0.62 9.91
N TYR A 188 -2.73 -0.66 10.43
CA TYR A 188 -3.14 -1.63 11.46
C TYR A 188 -3.08 -3.06 10.93
N ILE A 189 -3.61 -3.29 9.73
CA ILE A 189 -3.55 -4.59 9.05
C ILE A 189 -2.09 -5.00 8.81
N ALA A 190 -1.24 -4.11 8.28
CA ALA A 190 0.19 -4.36 8.05
C ALA A 190 0.99 -4.65 9.33
N SER A 191 0.50 -4.17 10.48
CA SER A 191 1.05 -4.43 11.83
C SER A 191 0.32 -5.55 12.59
N GLY A 192 -0.52 -6.34 11.91
CA GLY A 192 -1.24 -7.49 12.49
C GLY A 192 -2.42 -7.14 13.40
N ARG A 193 -2.69 -5.85 13.62
CA ARG A 193 -3.72 -5.31 14.54
C ARG A 193 -5.09 -5.21 13.86
N LEU A 194 -5.58 -6.33 13.31
CA LEU A 194 -6.88 -6.40 12.61
C LEU A 194 -8.04 -5.90 13.48
N ASP A 195 -7.97 -6.07 14.81
CA ASP A 195 -9.00 -5.59 15.73
C ASP A 195 -9.06 -4.05 15.83
N LEU A 196 -7.97 -3.33 15.51
CA LEU A 196 -7.97 -1.88 15.40
C LEU A 196 -8.51 -1.42 14.04
N ALA A 197 -8.17 -2.14 12.96
CA ALA A 197 -8.75 -1.91 11.64
C ALA A 197 -10.28 -2.11 11.63
N GLU A 198 -10.78 -3.16 12.29
CA GLU A 198 -12.23 -3.35 12.46
C GLU A 198 -12.87 -2.22 13.27
N LYS A 199 -12.21 -1.69 14.31
CA LYS A 199 -12.75 -0.55 15.09
C LYS A 199 -12.84 0.72 14.27
N GLU A 200 -11.77 1.06 13.53
CA GLU A 200 -11.72 2.26 12.68
C GLU A 200 -12.80 2.20 11.58
N LEU A 201 -12.96 1.04 10.94
CA LEU A 201 -14.01 0.82 9.94
C LEU A 201 -15.42 0.98 10.54
N ASN A 202 -15.67 0.41 11.72
CA ASN A 202 -16.96 0.57 12.42
C ASN A 202 -17.25 2.02 12.85
N VAL A 203 -16.23 2.89 13.00
CA VAL A 203 -16.42 4.33 13.22
C VAL A 203 -16.80 5.01 11.89
N ALA A 204 -16.07 4.74 10.81
CA ALA A 204 -16.33 5.30 9.49
C ALA A 204 -17.70 4.90 8.88
N ALA A 205 -18.17 3.70 9.20
CA ALA A 205 -19.47 3.17 8.78
C ALA A 205 -20.67 4.04 9.23
N ASN A 206 -20.49 4.99 10.16
CA ASN A 206 -21.56 5.88 10.61
C ASN A 206 -21.79 7.10 9.70
N TYR A 207 -20.88 7.39 8.74
CA TYR A 207 -20.95 8.63 7.96
C TYR A 207 -20.61 8.53 6.46
N SER A 208 -20.12 7.40 5.94
CA SER A 208 -19.66 7.31 4.53
C SER A 208 -19.87 5.96 3.82
N GLN A 209 -20.97 5.24 4.08
CA GLN A 209 -21.23 3.93 3.43
C GLN A 209 -21.31 4.02 1.89
N ASP A 210 -21.75 5.16 1.34
CA ASP A 210 -21.85 5.40 -0.10
C ASP A 210 -20.49 5.73 -0.77
N SER A 211 -19.41 5.96 0.00
CA SER A 211 -18.12 6.40 -0.53
C SER A 211 -17.23 5.23 -0.96
N ILE A 212 -16.64 5.31 -2.16
CA ILE A 212 -15.72 4.28 -2.69
C ILE A 212 -14.53 4.03 -1.76
N ILE A 213 -14.08 5.05 -1.02
CA ILE A 213 -12.97 4.95 -0.06
C ILE A 213 -13.34 4.05 1.13
N TYR A 214 -14.57 4.17 1.65
CA TYR A 214 -15.10 3.28 2.69
C TYR A 214 -15.24 1.85 2.16
N ASN A 215 -15.80 1.68 0.97
CA ASN A 215 -16.04 0.35 0.41
C ASN A 215 -14.74 -0.41 0.13
N ILE A 216 -13.66 0.28 -0.27
CA ILE A 216 -12.32 -0.31 -0.37
C ILE A 216 -11.75 -0.64 1.03
N ALA A 217 -11.95 0.22 2.03
CA ALA A 217 -11.52 -0.07 3.41
C ALA A 217 -12.22 -1.30 3.99
N GLU A 218 -13.52 -1.48 3.71
CA GLU A 218 -14.30 -2.66 4.08
C GLU A 218 -13.82 -3.91 3.34
N ALA A 219 -13.56 -3.81 2.03
CA ALA A 219 -12.99 -4.88 1.22
C ALA A 219 -11.63 -5.36 1.75
N LEU A 220 -10.74 -4.44 2.15
CA LEU A 220 -9.46 -4.76 2.79
C LEU A 220 -9.66 -5.56 4.08
N VAL A 221 -10.43 -5.02 5.04
CA VAL A 221 -10.68 -5.67 6.34
C VAL A 221 -11.27 -7.07 6.14
N ASN A 222 -12.25 -7.22 5.24
CA ASN A 222 -12.88 -8.50 4.95
C ASN A 222 -11.94 -9.50 4.24
N SER A 223 -11.05 -9.05 3.35
CA SER A 223 -10.05 -9.93 2.70
C SER A 223 -9.06 -10.54 3.68
N VAL A 224 -8.70 -9.81 4.74
CA VAL A 224 -7.73 -10.23 5.78
C VAL A 224 -8.40 -11.06 6.89
N LYS A 225 -9.65 -10.73 7.19
CA LYS A 225 -10.53 -11.50 8.08
C LYS A 225 -10.77 -12.91 7.54
N ASN A 226 -10.91 -13.04 6.21
CA ASN A 226 -11.13 -14.28 5.49
C ASN A 226 -12.48 -14.96 5.86
N GLY A 227 -12.78 -16.13 5.30
CA GLY A 227 -14.05 -16.84 5.54
C GLY A 227 -15.17 -16.42 4.58
N GLU A 228 -16.41 -16.39 5.09
CA GLU A 228 -17.62 -16.22 4.26
C GLU A 228 -17.68 -14.86 3.54
N GLN A 229 -17.06 -13.83 4.13
CA GLN A 229 -17.00 -12.47 3.60
C GLN A 229 -16.26 -12.39 2.25
N LEU A 230 -15.34 -13.31 1.97
CA LEU A 230 -14.53 -13.27 0.74
C LEU A 230 -15.34 -13.28 -0.55
N ARG A 231 -16.53 -13.89 -0.55
CA ARG A 231 -17.42 -13.87 -1.73
C ARG A 231 -17.96 -12.47 -2.01
N GLY A 232 -18.27 -11.69 -0.97
CA GLY A 232 -18.65 -10.28 -1.11
C GLY A 232 -17.49 -9.44 -1.65
N VAL A 233 -16.27 -9.69 -1.15
CA VAL A 233 -15.05 -9.00 -1.63
C VAL A 233 -14.74 -9.39 -3.08
N LEU A 234 -14.99 -10.64 -3.49
CA LEU A 234 -14.84 -11.09 -4.88
C LEU A 234 -15.78 -10.30 -5.81
N TYR A 235 -17.10 -10.29 -5.51
CA TYR A 235 -18.09 -9.56 -6.30
C TYR A 235 -17.82 -8.05 -6.36
N PHE A 236 -17.27 -7.47 -5.27
CA PHE A 236 -16.85 -6.07 -5.26
C PHE A 236 -15.72 -5.79 -6.26
N TYR A 237 -14.66 -6.61 -6.29
CA TYR A 237 -13.58 -6.45 -7.25
C TYR A 237 -13.94 -6.89 -8.68
N GLU A 238 -14.88 -7.82 -8.85
CA GLU A 238 -15.46 -8.18 -10.15
C GLU A 238 -16.22 -6.99 -10.75
N GLU A 239 -17.15 -6.38 -9.99
CA GLU A 239 -17.92 -5.21 -10.45
C GLU A 239 -17.02 -3.99 -10.72
N LEU A 240 -16.06 -3.70 -9.82
CA LEU A 240 -15.06 -2.65 -10.07
C LEU A 240 -14.14 -2.98 -11.27
N GLY A 241 -13.81 -4.25 -11.51
CA GLY A 241 -13.03 -4.69 -12.66
C GLY A 241 -13.76 -4.56 -14.00
N HIS A 242 -15.10 -4.60 -13.98
CA HIS A 242 -15.95 -4.32 -15.13
C HIS A 242 -16.18 -2.81 -15.35
N GLN A 243 -16.40 -2.04 -14.29
CA GLN A 243 -16.68 -0.60 -14.39
C GLN A 243 -15.40 0.24 -14.61
N TYR A 244 -14.31 -0.09 -13.91
CA TYR A 244 -13.05 0.65 -13.88
C TYR A 244 -11.86 -0.32 -14.09
N PRO A 245 -11.69 -0.89 -15.30
CA PRO A 245 -10.66 -1.88 -15.59
C PRO A 245 -9.24 -1.29 -15.44
N SER A 246 -8.51 -1.73 -14.42
CA SER A 246 -7.15 -1.28 -14.11
C SER A 246 -6.30 -2.42 -13.53
N LEU A 247 -4.99 -2.18 -13.38
CA LEU A 247 -4.12 -3.05 -12.56
C LEU A 247 -4.63 -3.18 -11.11
N THR A 248 -5.28 -2.15 -10.55
CA THR A 248 -5.76 -2.17 -9.17
C THR A 248 -7.01 -3.03 -9.00
N THR A 249 -8.01 -2.84 -9.86
CA THR A 249 -9.27 -3.60 -9.77
C THR A 249 -9.08 -5.07 -10.15
N LYS A 250 -8.31 -5.36 -11.20
CA LYS A 250 -8.01 -6.74 -11.61
C LYS A 250 -7.03 -7.46 -10.70
N LEU A 251 -6.00 -6.79 -10.13
CA LEU A 251 -5.15 -7.45 -9.12
C LEU A 251 -5.96 -7.76 -7.86
N GLY A 252 -6.84 -6.84 -7.43
CA GLY A 252 -7.86 -7.11 -6.41
C GLY A 252 -8.64 -8.41 -6.67
N HIS A 253 -9.23 -8.54 -7.86
CA HIS A 253 -9.96 -9.75 -8.28
C HIS A 253 -9.08 -11.01 -8.28
N PHE A 254 -7.84 -10.92 -8.79
CA PHE A 254 -6.87 -12.03 -8.82
C PHE A 254 -6.55 -12.55 -7.40
N ILE A 255 -6.24 -11.66 -6.47
CA ILE A 255 -5.90 -12.00 -5.07
C ILE A 255 -7.05 -12.78 -4.41
N ILE A 256 -8.30 -12.34 -4.58
CA ILE A 256 -9.45 -12.96 -3.92
C ILE A 256 -9.76 -14.34 -4.52
N ASN A 257 -9.60 -14.52 -5.84
CA ASN A 257 -9.67 -15.86 -6.46
C ASN A 257 -8.59 -16.80 -5.89
N LEU A 258 -7.35 -16.32 -5.70
CA LEU A 258 -6.30 -17.11 -5.02
C LEU A 258 -6.66 -17.46 -3.57
N GLN A 259 -7.25 -16.53 -2.80
CA GLN A 259 -7.73 -16.81 -1.43
C GLN A 259 -8.85 -17.87 -1.41
N LEU A 260 -9.77 -17.81 -2.37
CA LEU A 260 -10.87 -18.75 -2.53
C LEU A 260 -10.45 -20.09 -3.15
N LYS A 261 -9.21 -20.20 -3.64
CA LYS A 261 -8.61 -21.36 -4.34
C LYS A 261 -9.30 -21.66 -5.69
N GLN A 262 -9.77 -20.59 -6.32
CA GLN A 262 -10.31 -20.55 -7.68
C GLN A 262 -9.14 -20.30 -8.64
N PHE A 263 -8.30 -21.32 -8.85
CA PHE A 263 -7.02 -21.18 -9.54
C PHE A 263 -7.21 -20.97 -11.05
N GLU A 264 -8.21 -21.62 -11.62
CA GLU A 264 -8.61 -21.49 -13.02
C GLU A 264 -9.11 -20.06 -13.32
N GLU A 265 -9.95 -19.49 -12.46
CA GLU A 265 -10.43 -18.10 -12.56
C GLU A 265 -9.31 -17.07 -12.26
N ALA A 266 -8.38 -17.41 -11.37
CA ALA A 266 -7.17 -16.62 -11.14
C ALA A 266 -6.28 -16.60 -12.40
N GLU A 267 -6.08 -17.73 -13.08
CA GLU A 267 -5.31 -17.78 -14.35
C GLU A 267 -5.96 -16.98 -15.48
N VAL A 268 -7.29 -16.94 -15.57
CA VAL A 268 -8.00 -16.04 -16.50
C VAL A 268 -7.71 -14.57 -16.16
N THR A 269 -7.83 -14.18 -14.88
CA THR A 269 -7.57 -12.80 -14.45
C THR A 269 -6.10 -12.39 -14.66
N LEU A 270 -5.16 -13.32 -14.48
CA LEU A 270 -3.74 -13.13 -14.77
C LEU A 270 -3.48 -12.91 -16.26
N ALA A 271 -4.15 -13.67 -17.14
CA ALA A 271 -4.04 -13.48 -18.59
C ALA A 271 -4.54 -12.09 -19.02
N GLU A 272 -5.67 -11.62 -18.47
CA GLU A 272 -6.18 -10.26 -18.72
C GLU A 272 -5.19 -9.17 -18.26
N LEU A 273 -4.55 -9.36 -17.09
CA LEU A 273 -3.50 -8.47 -16.60
C LEU A 273 -2.27 -8.46 -17.53
N GLN A 274 -1.86 -9.62 -18.05
CA GLN A 274 -0.76 -9.72 -19.01
C GLN A 274 -1.11 -9.06 -20.36
N GLU A 275 -2.36 -9.16 -20.83
CA GLU A 275 -2.86 -8.45 -22.02
C GLU A 275 -2.90 -6.92 -21.84
N MET A 276 -3.10 -6.42 -20.61
CA MET A 276 -2.98 -5.00 -20.27
C MET A 276 -1.53 -4.49 -20.24
N GLY A 277 -0.53 -5.35 -20.47
CA GLY A 277 0.88 -4.95 -20.58
C GLY A 277 1.58 -4.68 -19.24
N VAL A 278 0.96 -5.02 -18.12
CA VAL A 278 1.50 -4.77 -16.76
C VAL A 278 2.41 -5.89 -16.25
N SER A 279 2.85 -6.81 -17.10
CA SER A 279 3.69 -7.99 -16.79
C SER A 279 5.11 -7.70 -16.26
N SER A 280 5.44 -6.43 -15.98
CA SER A 280 6.67 -5.98 -15.32
C SER A 280 6.42 -5.40 -13.91
N ASP A 281 5.17 -5.39 -13.45
CA ASP A 281 4.80 -4.97 -12.11
C ASP A 281 5.26 -5.96 -11.04
N ALA A 282 5.98 -5.48 -10.03
CA ALA A 282 6.59 -6.32 -9.00
C ALA A 282 5.53 -6.99 -8.09
N ASP A 283 4.45 -6.27 -7.77
CA ASP A 283 3.35 -6.78 -6.96
C ASP A 283 2.61 -7.91 -7.71
N LEU A 284 2.32 -7.76 -9.01
CA LEU A 284 1.76 -8.81 -9.86
C LEU A 284 2.65 -10.06 -9.90
N ILE A 285 3.95 -9.90 -10.17
CA ILE A 285 4.92 -11.01 -10.21
C ILE A 285 4.96 -11.76 -8.87
N SER A 286 4.87 -11.05 -7.74
CA SER A 286 4.83 -11.67 -6.41
C SER A 286 3.59 -12.56 -6.18
N ASN A 287 2.47 -12.23 -6.84
CA ASN A 287 1.26 -13.06 -6.82
C ASN A 287 1.32 -14.20 -7.83
N GLU A 288 1.98 -14.03 -8.98
CA GLU A 288 2.26 -15.13 -9.91
C GLU A 288 3.17 -16.20 -9.25
N ILE A 289 4.17 -15.80 -8.46
CA ILE A 289 4.96 -16.71 -7.60
C ILE A 289 4.05 -17.49 -6.65
N THR A 290 3.08 -16.82 -6.04
CA THR A 290 2.13 -17.44 -5.10
C THR A 290 1.23 -18.47 -5.80
N LEU A 291 0.69 -18.13 -6.98
CA LEU A 291 -0.09 -19.06 -7.81
C LEU A 291 0.75 -20.27 -8.27
N ALA A 292 1.95 -20.04 -8.81
CA ALA A 292 2.84 -21.11 -9.24
C ALA A 292 3.21 -22.05 -8.07
N SER A 293 3.48 -21.50 -6.88
CA SER A 293 3.75 -22.27 -5.67
C SER A 293 2.52 -23.06 -5.18
N LEU A 294 1.30 -22.56 -5.36
CA LEU A 294 0.06 -23.27 -5.01
C LEU A 294 -0.27 -24.38 -6.01
N LYS A 295 0.10 -24.21 -7.29
CA LYS A 295 0.02 -25.26 -8.33
C LYS A 295 1.19 -26.26 -8.27
N GLY A 296 2.24 -25.98 -7.51
CA GLY A 296 3.41 -26.84 -7.33
C GLY A 296 4.46 -26.72 -8.46
N ASP A 297 4.40 -25.69 -9.29
CA ASP A 297 5.37 -25.44 -10.35
C ASP A 297 6.61 -24.72 -9.79
N GLN A 298 7.52 -25.50 -9.21
CA GLN A 298 8.76 -24.98 -8.64
C GLN A 298 9.68 -24.31 -9.69
N ALA A 299 9.63 -24.75 -10.95
CA ALA A 299 10.45 -24.16 -12.01
C ALA A 299 9.98 -22.73 -12.32
N LYS A 300 8.66 -22.54 -12.46
CA LYS A 300 8.07 -21.22 -12.68
C LYS A 300 8.20 -20.31 -11.44
N VAL A 301 8.12 -20.87 -10.23
CA VAL A 301 8.41 -20.13 -8.98
C VAL A 301 9.82 -19.54 -8.98
N ASP A 302 10.84 -20.30 -9.38
CA ASP A 302 12.22 -19.82 -9.35
C ASP A 302 12.53 -18.86 -10.51
N GLU A 303 11.98 -19.09 -11.71
CA GLU A 303 11.99 -18.12 -12.83
C GLU A 303 11.44 -16.75 -12.40
N LEU A 304 10.27 -16.74 -11.76
CA LEU A 304 9.60 -15.51 -11.32
C LEU A 304 10.32 -14.83 -10.15
N ARG A 305 11.02 -15.59 -9.29
CA ARG A 305 11.89 -15.01 -8.24
C ARG A 305 13.10 -14.30 -8.83
N GLU A 306 13.74 -14.88 -9.85
CA GLU A 306 14.82 -14.22 -10.58
C GLU A 306 14.33 -12.96 -11.31
N GLN A 307 13.16 -13.03 -11.96
CA GLN A 307 12.51 -11.86 -12.58
C GLN A 307 12.21 -10.77 -11.54
N LEU A 308 11.59 -11.12 -10.42
CA LEU A 308 11.27 -10.18 -9.34
C LEU A 308 12.54 -9.52 -8.78
N ALA A 309 13.59 -10.28 -8.53
CA ALA A 309 14.87 -9.77 -8.02
C ALA A 309 15.57 -8.84 -9.02
N SER A 310 15.33 -9.00 -10.32
CA SER A 310 15.85 -8.10 -11.37
C SER A 310 15.09 -6.77 -11.48
N ILE A 311 13.85 -6.70 -10.98
CA ILE A 311 12.97 -5.53 -11.07
C ILE A 311 12.94 -4.76 -9.74
N ASN A 312 12.82 -5.47 -8.62
CA ASN A 312 12.80 -4.91 -7.27
C ASN A 312 13.46 -5.92 -6.30
N PRO A 313 14.79 -5.84 -6.07
CA PRO A 313 15.51 -6.78 -5.22
C PRO A 313 15.09 -6.70 -3.74
N ASP A 314 14.66 -5.52 -3.30
CA ASP A 314 14.20 -5.25 -1.93
C ASP A 314 12.70 -5.55 -1.74
N HIS A 315 12.04 -6.16 -2.74
CA HIS A 315 10.64 -6.52 -2.65
C HIS A 315 10.37 -7.46 -1.47
N LYS A 316 9.37 -7.13 -0.65
CA LYS A 316 9.12 -7.77 0.66
C LYS A 316 9.00 -9.30 0.64
N LEU A 317 8.52 -9.89 -0.46
CA LEU A 317 8.49 -11.35 -0.65
C LEU A 317 9.91 -11.95 -0.70
N LEU A 318 10.86 -11.28 -1.33
CA LEU A 318 12.26 -11.72 -1.41
C LEU A 318 12.98 -11.56 -0.07
N VAL A 319 12.71 -10.46 0.65
CA VAL A 319 13.24 -10.21 2.00
C VAL A 319 12.76 -11.29 2.98
N ASP A 320 11.46 -11.54 3.07
CA ASP A 320 10.89 -12.59 3.94
C ASP A 320 11.41 -13.99 3.56
N TYR A 321 11.57 -14.27 2.25
CA TYR A 321 12.17 -15.52 1.76
C TYR A 321 13.64 -15.68 2.20
N GLN A 322 14.46 -14.62 2.12
CA GLN A 322 15.84 -14.64 2.61
C GLN A 322 15.91 -14.81 4.14
N GLU A 323 15.06 -14.13 4.90
CA GLU A 323 14.93 -14.31 6.35
C GLU A 323 14.56 -15.77 6.71
N LYS A 324 13.61 -16.38 5.98
CA LYS A 324 13.21 -17.77 6.22
C LYS A 324 14.34 -18.75 5.87
N ILE A 325 15.13 -18.48 4.82
CA ILE A 325 16.34 -19.27 4.49
C ILE A 325 17.36 -19.19 5.62
N GLN A 326 17.67 -17.99 6.12
CA GLN A 326 18.62 -17.81 7.22
C GLN A 326 18.14 -18.55 8.49
N LEU A 327 16.88 -18.34 8.88
CA LEU A 327 16.28 -19.00 10.05
C LEU A 327 16.29 -20.52 9.92
N PHE A 328 16.00 -21.06 8.72
CA PHE A 328 16.10 -22.50 8.46
C PHE A 328 17.54 -23.02 8.55
N GLY A 329 18.52 -22.24 8.09
CA GLY A 329 19.95 -22.52 8.25
C GLY A 329 20.37 -22.61 9.72
N GLU A 330 20.06 -21.56 10.50
CA GLU A 330 20.35 -21.51 11.95
C GLU A 330 19.72 -22.67 12.73
N ILE A 331 18.47 -23.03 12.40
CA ILE A 331 17.77 -24.19 12.98
C ILE A 331 18.47 -25.49 12.56
N SER A 332 18.87 -25.62 11.29
CA SER A 332 19.53 -26.81 10.76
C SER A 332 20.89 -27.04 11.42
N GLU A 333 21.74 -26.01 11.54
CA GLU A 333 23.03 -26.12 12.23
C GLU A 333 22.89 -26.50 13.70
N LYS A 334 21.93 -25.87 14.40
CA LYS A 334 21.61 -26.16 15.80
C LYS A 334 21.28 -27.63 16.04
N TYR A 335 20.50 -28.25 15.15
CA TYR A 335 20.08 -29.66 15.28
C TYR A 335 20.97 -30.67 14.54
N ALA A 336 21.85 -30.27 13.62
CA ALA A 336 22.77 -31.18 12.92
C ALA A 336 23.63 -32.01 13.89
N SER A 337 24.02 -31.40 15.02
CA SER A 337 24.73 -32.03 16.14
C SER A 337 23.97 -33.16 16.84
N HIS A 338 22.63 -33.19 16.73
CA HIS A 338 21.75 -34.18 17.36
C HIS A 338 21.36 -35.33 16.42
N ILE A 339 21.71 -35.24 15.13
CA ILE A 339 21.39 -36.24 14.10
C ILE A 339 22.53 -37.28 13.93
N GLN A 340 23.71 -37.02 14.50
CA GLN A 340 24.91 -37.87 14.41
C GLN A 340 25.11 -38.80 15.64
N ALA A 341 24.02 -39.29 16.24
CA ALA A 341 24.03 -40.09 17.47
C ALA A 341 23.33 -41.45 17.29
#